data_AF-A0A7J2RXE7-F1
#
_entry.id   AF-A0A7J2RXE7-F1
#
_cell.length_a   1.000
_cell.length_b   1.000
_cell.length_c   1.000
_cell.angle_alpha   90.00
_cell.angle_beta   90.00
_cell.angle_gamma   90.00
#
_symmetry.space_group_name_H-M   'P 1'
#
loop_
_entity.id
_entity.type
_entity.pdbx_description
1 polymer ?
#
loop_
_entity_poly.entity_id
_entity_poly.type
_entity_poly.pdbx_seq_one_letter_code
_entity_poly.pdbx_strand_id
1 'polypeptide(L)'
;MKKKSKEVLDLVSRYLILILVAIPNLLIFYKIFTPLTVYPVHYLLGLFFDVSLLAGNIILVEQRIPIELIKACIAGSAYYLLLILNLSTPKIRLKNRFYMVLLAFGAFLIINILRIFILSLFAISGSSLFDITHWFLWYLVSTVFVVGIWFAEVKFFKIREIPFYSDIKSLYKKSHLRK
;
A
#
# COMPACT_ATOMS: atom_id res chain seq x y z
N MET A 1 -12.71 -35.25 9.30
CA MET A 1 -13.57 -34.18 8.73
C MET A 1 -13.17 -32.75 9.11
N LYS A 2 -12.84 -32.43 10.37
CA LYS A 2 -12.60 -31.04 10.83
C LYS A 2 -11.47 -30.27 10.11
N LYS A 3 -10.39 -30.93 9.67
CA LYS A 3 -9.23 -30.24 9.04
C LYS A 3 -9.50 -29.74 7.61
N LYS A 4 -10.17 -30.56 6.78
CA LYS A 4 -10.50 -30.20 5.39
C LYS A 4 -11.52 -29.07 5.31
N SER A 5 -12.54 -29.10 6.18
CA SER A 5 -13.51 -28.01 6.32
C SER A 5 -12.86 -26.70 6.74
N LYS A 6 -11.91 -26.73 7.69
CA LYS A 6 -11.14 -25.55 8.10
C LYS A 6 -10.30 -24.94 6.97
N GLU A 7 -9.68 -25.77 6.12
CA GLU A 7 -8.91 -25.28 4.97
C GLU A 7 -9.79 -24.58 3.93
N VAL A 8 -10.98 -25.13 3.65
CA VAL A 8 -11.94 -24.51 2.71
C VAL A 8 -12.49 -23.21 3.31
N LEU A 9 -12.82 -23.21 4.61
CA LEU A 9 -13.30 -22.02 5.29
C LEU A 9 -12.26 -20.89 5.30
N ASP A 10 -10.98 -21.21 5.57
CA ASP A 10 -9.88 -20.24 5.49
C ASP A 10 -9.80 -19.62 4.09
N LEU A 11 -9.80 -20.46 3.04
CA LEU A 11 -9.79 -19.99 1.66
C LEU A 11 -10.97 -19.06 1.40
N VAL A 12 -12.20 -19.52 1.62
CA VAL A 12 -13.42 -18.73 1.35
C VAL A 12 -13.40 -17.42 2.13
N SER A 13 -12.99 -17.42 3.40
CA SER A 13 -12.92 -16.21 4.22
C SER A 13 -11.93 -15.17 3.65
N ARG A 14 -10.75 -15.59 3.20
CA ARG A 14 -9.74 -14.67 2.63
C ARG A 14 -10.24 -14.01 1.34
N TYR A 15 -10.82 -14.80 0.44
CA TYR A 15 -11.35 -14.28 -0.83
C TYR A 15 -12.62 -13.45 -0.62
N LEU A 16 -13.48 -13.82 0.34
CA LEU A 16 -14.65 -13.02 0.68
C LEU A 16 -14.25 -11.65 1.22
N ILE A 17 -13.24 -11.57 2.11
CA ILE A 17 -12.69 -10.30 2.59
C ILE A 17 -12.16 -9.47 1.42
N LEU A 18 -11.41 -10.08 0.48
CA LEU A 18 -10.90 -9.37 -0.69
C LEU A 18 -12.02 -8.79 -1.57
N ILE A 19 -13.10 -9.55 -1.79
CA ILE A 19 -14.27 -9.08 -2.54
C ILE A 19 -14.97 -7.95 -1.79
N LEU A 20 -15.21 -8.11 -0.49
CA LEU A 20 -15.88 -7.10 0.34
C LEU A 20 -15.09 -5.78 0.38
N VAL A 21 -13.76 -5.84 0.44
CA VAL A 21 -12.89 -4.67 0.37
C VAL A 21 -12.92 -4.03 -1.02
N ALA A 22 -13.13 -4.82 -2.08
CA ALA A 22 -13.24 -4.31 -3.45
C ALA A 22 -14.55 -3.56 -3.74
N ILE A 23 -15.65 -3.87 -3.05
CA ILE A 23 -16.98 -3.23 -3.27
C ILE A 23 -16.92 -1.69 -3.15
N PRO A 24 -16.40 -1.11 -2.05
CA PRO A 24 -16.25 0.34 -1.95
C PRO A 24 -15.05 0.86 -2.77
N ASN A 25 -14.42 0.03 -3.59
CA ASN A 25 -13.23 0.34 -4.37
C ASN A 25 -12.10 0.88 -3.47
N LEU A 26 -11.24 1.76 -4.00
CA LEU A 26 -10.14 2.39 -3.28
C LEU A 26 -10.59 3.42 -2.22
N LEU A 27 -11.90 3.63 -2.02
CA LEU A 27 -12.41 4.68 -1.15
C LEU A 27 -12.03 4.46 0.33
N ILE A 28 -12.02 3.21 0.81
CA ILE A 28 -11.54 2.88 2.16
C ILE A 28 -10.08 3.32 2.32
N PHE A 29 -9.24 3.00 1.34
CA PHE A 29 -7.82 3.33 1.36
C PHE A 29 -7.62 4.83 1.34
N TYR A 30 -8.31 5.57 0.48
CA TYR A 30 -8.20 7.03 0.48
C TYR A 30 -8.70 7.64 1.78
N LYS A 31 -9.81 7.16 2.37
CA LYS A 31 -10.32 7.69 3.64
C LYS A 31 -9.33 7.52 4.79
N ILE A 32 -8.60 6.41 4.83
CA ILE A 32 -7.62 6.11 5.88
C ILE A 32 -6.27 6.79 5.59
N PHE A 33 -5.74 6.62 4.39
CA PHE A 33 -4.37 7.04 4.07
C PHE A 33 -4.23 8.50 3.67
N THR A 34 -5.31 9.19 3.28
CA THR A 34 -5.24 10.65 3.04
C THR A 34 -4.81 11.42 4.29
N PRO A 35 -5.50 11.34 5.44
CA PRO A 35 -5.07 12.07 6.64
C PRO A 35 -3.71 11.57 7.15
N LEU A 36 -3.45 10.27 7.04
CA LEU A 36 -2.16 9.68 7.43
C LEU A 36 -1.00 10.10 6.53
N THR A 37 -1.26 10.64 5.34
CA THR A 37 -0.22 11.17 4.45
C THR A 37 -0.13 12.69 4.56
N VAL A 38 -1.27 13.40 4.52
CA VAL A 38 -1.32 14.87 4.52
C VAL A 38 -0.75 15.44 5.82
N TYR A 39 -1.18 14.95 6.98
CA TYR A 39 -0.74 15.55 8.25
C TYR A 39 0.75 15.35 8.52
N PRO A 40 1.34 14.16 8.30
CA PRO A 40 2.79 14.01 8.45
C PRO A 40 3.58 14.85 7.45
N VAL A 41 3.13 14.97 6.20
CA VAL A 41 3.81 15.82 5.20
C VAL A 41 3.73 17.29 5.61
N HIS A 42 2.56 17.77 6.02
CA HIS A 42 2.37 19.12 6.55
C HIS A 42 3.29 19.38 7.74
N TYR A 43 3.32 18.46 8.70
CA TYR A 43 4.21 18.54 9.87
C TYR A 43 5.69 18.62 9.45
N LEU A 44 6.14 17.74 8.55
CA LEU A 44 7.54 17.72 8.10
C LEU A 44 7.93 19.01 7.36
N LEU A 45 7.06 19.54 6.50
CA LEU A 45 7.31 20.82 5.83
C LEU A 45 7.33 21.99 6.83
N GLY A 46 6.46 21.96 7.84
CA GLY A 46 6.41 22.96 8.90
C GLY A 46 7.64 23.02 9.80
N LEU A 47 8.55 22.02 9.73
CA LEU A 47 9.85 22.09 10.38
C LEU A 47 10.83 23.05 9.68
N PHE A 48 10.57 23.39 8.42
CA PHE A 48 11.48 24.17 7.58
C PHE A 48 10.85 25.44 6.99
N PHE A 49 9.54 25.46 6.79
CA PHE A 49 8.82 26.55 6.13
C PHE A 49 7.56 26.93 6.92
N ASP A 50 7.05 28.15 6.68
CA ASP A 50 5.71 28.52 7.13
C ASP A 50 4.67 27.83 6.25
N VAL A 51 3.87 26.95 6.86
CA VAL A 51 2.89 26.12 6.17
C VAL A 51 1.51 26.26 6.77
N SER A 52 0.50 26.31 5.91
CA SER A 52 -0.90 26.28 6.29
C SER A 52 -1.66 25.23 5.48
N LEU A 53 -2.65 24.59 6.10
CA LEU A 53 -3.47 23.58 5.46
C LEU A 53 -4.76 24.22 4.94
N LEU A 54 -4.91 24.27 3.62
CA LEU A 54 -6.12 24.69 2.92
C LEU A 54 -6.92 23.47 2.46
N ALA A 55 -8.24 23.48 2.69
CA ALA A 55 -9.17 22.46 2.19
C ALA A 55 -8.85 20.98 2.51
N GLY A 56 -7.96 20.71 3.49
CA GLY A 56 -7.65 19.36 3.98
C GLY A 56 -6.69 18.52 3.12
N ASN A 57 -6.39 18.94 1.88
CA ASN A 57 -5.43 18.27 0.99
C ASN A 57 -4.49 19.23 0.24
N ILE A 58 -4.61 20.55 0.45
CA ILE A 58 -3.73 21.56 -0.15
C ILE A 58 -2.85 22.13 0.96
N ILE A 59 -1.54 22.00 0.82
CA ILE A 59 -0.57 22.58 1.74
C ILE A 59 -0.04 23.87 1.08
N LEU A 60 -0.29 25.01 1.69
CA LEU A 60 0.22 26.29 1.22
C LEU A 60 1.52 26.61 1.95
N VAL A 61 2.60 26.73 1.18
CA VAL A 61 3.95 27.05 1.67
C VAL A 61 4.24 28.53 1.44
N GLU A 62 4.71 29.22 2.48
CA GLU A 62 5.04 30.66 2.48
C GLU A 62 3.91 31.56 1.94
N GLN A 63 2.66 31.14 2.15
CA GLN A 63 1.45 31.81 1.64
C GLN A 63 1.39 31.96 0.11
N ARG A 64 2.23 31.26 -0.66
CA ARG A 64 2.38 31.49 -2.12
C ARG A 64 2.38 30.23 -2.95
N ILE A 65 2.91 29.12 -2.44
CA ILE A 65 3.11 27.89 -3.22
C ILE A 65 2.11 26.83 -2.76
N PRO A 66 1.03 26.58 -3.52
CA PRO A 66 0.07 25.54 -3.19
C PRO A 66 0.58 24.17 -3.65
N ILE A 67 0.65 23.23 -2.71
CA ILE A 67 0.98 21.82 -2.96
C ILE A 67 -0.28 20.99 -2.73
N GLU A 68 -0.92 20.59 -3.82
CA GLU A 68 -2.12 19.75 -3.77
C GLU A 68 -1.79 18.26 -3.76
N LEU A 69 -2.25 17.55 -2.74
CA LEU A 69 -2.12 16.10 -2.60
C LEU A 69 -3.30 15.40 -3.27
N ILE A 70 -3.09 14.97 -4.52
CA ILE A 70 -4.07 14.19 -5.27
C ILE A 70 -4.06 12.70 -4.88
N LYS A 71 -5.10 11.96 -5.30
CA LYS A 71 -5.24 10.51 -5.05
C LYS A 71 -4.03 9.67 -5.50
N ALA A 72 -3.33 10.10 -6.55
CA ALA A 72 -2.12 9.43 -7.03
C ALA A 72 -0.95 9.54 -6.04
N CYS A 73 -0.84 10.67 -5.33
CA CYS A 73 0.16 10.87 -4.28
C CYS A 73 -0.14 9.99 -3.06
N ILE A 74 -1.41 9.81 -2.71
CA ILE A 74 -1.81 8.92 -1.59
C ILE A 74 -1.58 7.44 -1.95
N ALA A 75 -1.54 7.08 -3.24
CA ALA A 75 -1.22 5.74 -3.72
C ALA A 75 -2.13 4.62 -3.14
N GLY A 76 -3.43 4.90 -3.02
CA GLY A 76 -4.43 3.95 -2.48
C GLY A 76 -4.43 2.57 -3.16
N SER A 77 -4.16 2.51 -4.47
CA SER A 77 -4.05 1.25 -5.22
C SER A 77 -2.87 0.38 -4.80
N ALA A 78 -1.76 0.97 -4.36
CA ALA A 78 -0.59 0.23 -3.88
C ALA A 78 -0.88 -0.44 -2.53
N TYR A 79 -1.55 0.27 -1.59
CA TYR A 79 -2.03 -0.34 -0.36
C TYR A 79 -2.99 -1.50 -0.63
N TYR A 80 -3.90 -1.32 -1.60
CA TYR A 80 -4.81 -2.38 -1.99
C TYR A 80 -4.07 -3.60 -2.56
N LEU A 81 -3.07 -3.38 -3.43
CA LEU A 81 -2.24 -4.46 -3.97
C LEU A 81 -1.47 -5.20 -2.87
N LEU A 82 -0.86 -4.47 -1.93
CA LEU A 82 -0.19 -5.06 -0.77
C LEU A 82 -1.15 -5.90 0.08
N LEU A 83 -2.39 -5.43 0.27
CA LEU A 83 -3.42 -6.20 0.97
C LEU A 83 -3.78 -7.48 0.21
N ILE A 84 -3.94 -7.39 -1.11
CA ILE A 84 -4.22 -8.55 -1.98
C ILE A 84 -3.11 -9.59 -1.82
N LEU A 85 -1.85 -9.21 -1.97
CA LEU A 85 -0.71 -10.12 -1.85
C LEU A 85 -0.66 -10.79 -0.46
N ASN A 86 -0.91 -10.00 0.58
CA ASN A 86 -0.94 -10.47 1.96
C ASN A 86 -2.08 -11.45 2.26
N LEU A 87 -3.31 -11.18 1.81
CA LEU A 87 -4.48 -12.03 2.06
C LEU A 87 -4.56 -13.24 1.12
N SER A 88 -4.09 -13.12 -0.11
CA SER A 88 -4.09 -14.23 -1.08
C SER A 88 -2.99 -15.27 -0.81
N THR A 89 -2.05 -14.99 0.10
CA THR A 89 -1.04 -15.97 0.53
C THR A 89 -1.62 -16.95 1.57
N PRO A 90 -1.70 -18.26 1.27
CA PRO A 90 -2.30 -19.25 2.18
C PRO A 90 -1.35 -19.70 3.29
N LYS A 91 -1.88 -20.44 4.26
CA LYS A 91 -1.14 -21.11 5.36
C LYS A 91 -0.38 -20.19 6.31
N ILE A 92 -0.68 -18.90 6.31
CA ILE A 92 -0.16 -17.95 7.29
C ILE A 92 -1.10 -17.89 8.49
N ARG A 93 -0.54 -17.95 9.71
CA ARG A 93 -1.30 -17.77 10.95
C ARG A 93 -1.89 -16.36 11.00
N LEU A 94 -3.14 -16.21 11.48
CA LEU A 94 -3.85 -14.92 11.50
C LEU A 94 -3.04 -13.79 12.17
N LYS A 95 -2.37 -14.08 13.29
CA LYS A 95 -1.48 -13.13 13.98
C LYS A 95 -0.35 -12.63 13.08
N ASN A 96 0.33 -13.53 12.37
CA ASN A 96 1.41 -13.15 11.45
C ASN A 96 0.87 -12.36 10.26
N ARG A 97 -0.30 -12.75 9.73
CA ARG A 97 -0.96 -12.04 8.62
C ARG A 97 -1.27 -10.59 8.99
N PHE A 98 -1.78 -10.37 10.20
CA PHE A 98 -2.01 -9.02 10.71
C PHE A 98 -0.71 -8.21 10.79
N TYR A 99 0.37 -8.78 11.33
CA TYR A 99 1.67 -8.09 11.36
C TYR A 99 2.27 -7.84 9.99
N MET A 100 2.06 -8.74 9.02
CA MET A 100 2.50 -8.52 7.64
C MET A 100 1.76 -7.31 7.06
N VAL A 101 0.42 -7.32 7.05
CA VAL A 101 -0.37 -6.17 6.55
C VAL A 101 0.04 -4.85 7.23
N LEU A 102 0.25 -4.87 8.55
CA LEU A 102 0.71 -3.70 9.29
C LEU A 102 2.12 -3.24 8.85
N LEU A 103 3.05 -4.18 8.65
CA LEU A 103 4.40 -3.89 8.16
C LEU A 103 4.36 -3.33 6.74
N ALA A 104 3.63 -3.97 5.81
CA ALA A 104 3.46 -3.48 4.45
C ALA A 104 2.89 -2.07 4.40
N PHE A 105 1.80 -1.81 5.15
CA PHE A 105 1.16 -0.50 5.15
C PHE A 105 2.05 0.55 5.82
N GLY A 106 2.68 0.23 6.94
CA GLY A 106 3.59 1.13 7.64
C GLY A 106 4.82 1.48 6.79
N ALA A 107 5.48 0.49 6.20
CA ALA A 107 6.64 0.68 5.34
C ALA A 107 6.30 1.52 4.11
N PHE A 108 5.20 1.19 3.42
CA PHE A 108 4.79 1.95 2.24
C PHE A 108 4.39 3.39 2.59
N LEU A 109 3.70 3.60 3.72
CA LEU A 109 3.34 4.94 4.20
C LEU A 109 4.56 5.81 4.47
N ILE A 110 5.57 5.28 5.16
CA ILE A 110 6.81 6.02 5.44
C ILE A 110 7.50 6.41 4.13
N ILE A 111 7.66 5.46 3.21
CA ILE A 111 8.28 5.72 1.90
C ILE A 111 7.49 6.77 1.11
N ASN A 112 6.16 6.70 1.13
CA ASN A 112 5.31 7.62 0.41
C ASN A 112 5.34 9.04 1.00
N ILE A 113 5.36 9.17 2.33
CA ILE A 113 5.53 10.47 3.02
C ILE A 113 6.88 11.09 2.62
N LEU A 114 7.97 10.32 2.66
CA LEU A 114 9.30 10.79 2.28
C LEU A 114 9.36 11.22 0.81
N ARG A 115 8.75 10.42 -0.09
CA ARG A 115 8.64 10.73 -1.52
C ARG A 115 7.97 12.10 -1.73
N ILE A 116 6.80 12.30 -1.10
CA ILE A 116 6.05 13.55 -1.23
C ILE A 116 6.86 14.71 -0.66
N PHE A 117 7.43 14.54 0.53
CA PHE A 117 8.25 15.58 1.16
C PHE A 117 9.41 16.02 0.25
N ILE A 118 10.16 15.09 -0.33
CA ILE A 118 11.27 15.38 -1.26
C ILE A 118 10.76 16.11 -2.50
N LEU A 119 9.64 15.68 -3.08
CA LEU A 119 9.04 16.34 -4.24
C LEU A 119 8.58 17.76 -3.92
N SER A 120 8.01 17.98 -2.73
CA SER A 120 7.64 19.31 -2.24
C SER A 120 8.86 20.23 -2.13
N LEU A 121 10.01 19.74 -1.64
CA LEU A 121 11.25 20.55 -1.59
C LEU A 121 11.73 20.97 -2.99
N PHE A 122 11.67 20.06 -3.97
CA PHE A 122 12.01 20.40 -5.36
C PHE A 122 11.03 21.39 -5.99
N ALA A 123 9.74 21.28 -5.66
CA ALA A 123 8.72 22.23 -6.12
C ALA A 123 8.96 23.63 -5.53
N ILE A 124 9.25 23.73 -4.23
CA ILE A 124 9.51 25.02 -3.55
C ILE A 124 10.76 25.71 -4.12
N SER A 125 11.81 24.94 -4.42
CA SER A 125 13.05 25.49 -5.00
C SER A 125 12.94 25.87 -6.48
N GLY A 126 11.81 25.61 -7.14
CA GLY A 126 11.64 25.87 -8.58
C GLY A 126 12.58 25.05 -9.47
N SER A 127 13.06 23.91 -8.98
CA SER A 127 14.06 23.11 -9.69
C SER A 127 13.44 22.41 -10.91
N SER A 128 14.13 22.47 -12.05
CA SER A 128 13.79 21.68 -13.25
C SER A 128 13.88 20.16 -13.03
N LEU A 129 14.51 19.72 -11.93
CA LEU A 129 14.55 18.32 -11.52
C LEU A 129 13.19 17.80 -11.03
N PHE A 130 12.23 18.69 -10.73
CA PHE A 130 10.91 18.28 -10.25
C PHE A 130 10.23 17.32 -11.23
N ASP A 131 10.12 17.66 -12.51
CA ASP A 131 9.39 16.85 -13.50
C ASP A 131 10.03 15.47 -13.71
N ILE A 132 11.37 15.45 -13.81
CA ILE A 132 12.14 14.21 -13.99
C ILE A 132 11.98 13.32 -12.75
N THR A 133 12.17 13.89 -11.56
CA THR A 133 12.10 13.17 -10.29
C THR A 133 10.68 12.69 -10.00
N HIS A 134 9.67 13.52 -10.31
CA HIS A 134 8.26 13.17 -10.17
C HIS A 134 7.90 11.98 -11.06
N TRP A 135 8.26 12.02 -12.34
CA TRP A 135 8.02 10.93 -13.28
C TRP A 135 8.74 9.64 -12.86
N PHE A 136 10.02 9.75 -12.49
CA PHE A 136 10.83 8.62 -12.05
C PHE A 136 10.27 7.94 -10.79
N LEU A 137 10.01 8.73 -9.74
CA LEU A 137 9.45 8.22 -8.47
C LEU A 137 8.05 7.64 -8.66
N TRP A 138 7.25 8.22 -9.56
CA TRP A 138 5.90 7.76 -9.80
C TRP A 138 5.87 6.41 -10.54
N TYR A 139 6.51 6.31 -11.70
CA TYR A 139 6.37 5.12 -12.55
C TYR A 139 7.28 3.97 -12.13
N LEU A 140 8.57 4.26 -11.92
CA LEU A 140 9.55 3.21 -11.69
C LEU A 140 9.55 2.80 -10.23
N VAL A 141 9.69 3.78 -9.34
CA VAL A 141 10.00 3.49 -7.95
C VAL A 141 8.77 3.00 -7.18
N SER A 142 7.56 3.46 -7.51
CA SER A 142 6.33 3.00 -6.84
C SER A 142 6.08 1.50 -7.00
N THR A 143 6.31 0.95 -8.21
CA THR A 143 6.18 -0.50 -8.46
C THR A 143 7.27 -1.28 -7.73
N VAL A 144 8.51 -0.79 -7.82
CA VAL A 144 9.67 -1.39 -7.14
C VAL A 144 9.47 -1.41 -5.63
N PHE A 145 8.89 -0.37 -5.03
CA PHE A 145 8.61 -0.33 -3.60
C PHE A 145 7.57 -1.36 -3.19
N VAL A 146 6.46 -1.48 -3.91
CA VAL A 146 5.44 -2.49 -3.58
C VAL A 146 6.02 -3.91 -3.66
N VAL A 147 6.72 -4.21 -4.75
CA VAL A 147 7.36 -5.52 -4.96
C VAL A 147 8.45 -5.78 -3.93
N GLY A 148 9.28 -4.77 -3.64
CA GLY A 148 10.36 -4.83 -2.65
C GLY A 148 9.85 -5.05 -1.23
N ILE A 149 8.79 -4.34 -0.83
CA ILE A 149 8.12 -4.53 0.46
C ILE A 149 7.60 -5.97 0.56
N TRP A 150 6.89 -6.45 -0.46
CA TRP A 150 6.36 -7.82 -0.44
C TRP A 150 7.46 -8.88 -0.36
N PHE A 151 8.55 -8.74 -1.13
CA PHE A 151 9.69 -9.66 -1.02
C PHE A 151 10.36 -9.59 0.36
N ALA A 152 10.45 -8.40 0.96
CA ALA A 152 10.96 -8.24 2.31
C ALA A 152 10.07 -8.97 3.33
N GLU A 153 8.74 -8.91 3.19
CA GLU A 153 7.80 -9.69 4.02
C GLU A 153 8.01 -11.20 3.86
N VAL A 154 8.11 -11.68 2.60
CA VAL A 154 8.36 -13.10 2.31
C VAL A 154 9.62 -13.60 3.01
N LYS A 155 10.69 -12.80 2.96
CA LYS A 155 11.97 -13.12 3.62
C LYS A 155 11.84 -13.05 5.15
N PHE A 156 11.25 -11.99 5.69
CA PHE A 156 11.15 -11.76 7.14
C PHE A 156 10.26 -12.81 7.83
N PHE A 157 9.11 -13.13 7.25
CA PHE A 157 8.16 -14.11 7.79
C PHE A 157 8.41 -15.54 7.31
N LYS A 158 9.47 -15.77 6.51
CA LYS A 158 9.88 -17.08 5.98
C LYS A 158 8.75 -17.81 5.24
N ILE A 159 8.03 -17.08 4.40
CA ILE A 159 6.86 -17.56 3.67
C ILE A 159 7.33 -18.48 2.54
N ARG A 160 6.70 -19.65 2.41
CA ARG A 160 7.02 -20.62 1.34
C ARG A 160 5.94 -20.66 0.26
N GLU A 161 4.77 -20.13 0.58
CA GLU A 161 3.58 -20.12 -0.24
C GLU A 161 3.53 -18.88 -1.13
N ILE A 162 3.10 -19.09 -2.36
CA ILE A 162 2.90 -18.03 -3.37
C ILE A 162 1.42 -17.60 -3.37
N PRO A 163 1.13 -16.28 -3.33
CA PRO A 163 -0.18 -15.68 -3.58
C PRO A 163 -0.94 -16.35 -4.72
N PHE A 164 -2.21 -16.72 -4.50
CA PHE A 164 -3.11 -17.36 -5.48
C PHE A 164 -2.66 -18.75 -5.99
N TYR A 165 -1.44 -18.87 -6.51
CA TYR A 165 -0.89 -20.10 -7.10
C TYR A 165 -0.95 -21.28 -6.13
N SER A 166 -0.62 -21.06 -4.86
CA SER A 166 -0.62 -22.14 -3.87
C SER A 166 -2.03 -22.66 -3.58
N ASP A 167 -3.04 -21.79 -3.61
CA ASP A 167 -4.45 -22.15 -3.47
C ASP A 167 -4.94 -22.91 -4.71
N ILE A 168 -4.66 -22.40 -5.91
CA ILE A 168 -5.02 -23.05 -7.18
C ILE A 168 -4.39 -24.44 -7.26
N LYS A 169 -3.09 -24.57 -6.95
CA LYS A 169 -2.38 -25.85 -6.92
C LYS A 169 -2.99 -26.82 -5.91
N SER A 170 -3.43 -26.33 -4.75
CA SER A 170 -4.11 -27.14 -3.72
C SER A 170 -5.48 -27.63 -4.19
N LEU A 171 -6.27 -26.76 -4.83
CA LEU A 171 -7.58 -27.10 -5.39
C LEU A 171 -7.47 -28.06 -6.56
N TYR A 172 -6.57 -27.81 -7.52
CA TYR A 172 -6.32 -28.68 -8.67
C TYR A 172 -5.98 -30.11 -8.22
N LYS A 173 -5.09 -30.26 -7.24
CA LYS A 173 -4.73 -31.56 -6.66
C LYS A 173 -5.89 -32.32 -6.03
N LYS A 174 -6.94 -31.63 -5.59
CA LYS A 174 -8.15 -32.17 -4.94
C LYS A 174 -9.34 -32.25 -5.90
N SER A 175 -9.18 -31.80 -7.14
CA SER A 175 -10.24 -31.77 -8.15
C SER A 175 -10.25 -33.05 -9.00
N HIS A 176 -11.38 -33.32 -9.65
CA HIS A 176 -11.52 -34.41 -10.61
C HIS A 176 -10.75 -34.19 -11.92
N LEU A 177 -10.14 -33.01 -12.12
CA LEU A 177 -9.33 -32.69 -13.30
C LEU A 177 -7.94 -33.35 -13.28
N ARG A 178 -7.46 -33.74 -12.09
CA ARG A 178 -6.24 -34.53 -11.91
C ARG A 178 -6.60 -36.03 -11.97
N LYS A 179 -7.20 -36.45 -13.08
CA LYS A 179 -7.22 -37.86 -13.48
C LYS A 179 -5.90 -38.19 -14.17
#